data_AF-A0A8J5WZE1-F1
#
_entry.id   AF-A0A8J5WZE1-F1
#
_cell.length_a   1.000
_cell.length_b   1.000
_cell.length_c   1.000
_cell.angle_alpha   90.00
_cell.angle_beta   90.00
_cell.angle_gamma   90.00
#
_symmetry.space_group_name_H-M   'P 1'
#
loop_
_entity.id
_entity.type
_entity.pdbx_description
1 polymer ?
#
loop_
_entity_poly.entity_id
_entity_poly.type
_entity_poly.pdbx_seq_one_letter_code
_entity_poly.pdbx_strand_id
1 'polypeptide(L)'
;MSLIAGEDFQHILRLLNTNVDGKQKIMFALTSIKGVGRRFANIACKKADIDMNKRAGELSAEELERLMTVVANPRQFKVPDWFLNRKKDYKDGRFSQVVSNALDMKLRDDLERLKKIRNHRGLRHYWGLRVRGQHTKTTGRRGKTVGEYFGIMESYGRRVLRSLRCFIPISKCKFFRCGCGAAAAHHHQDKNFQVRL
;
A
#
# COMPACT_ATOMS: atom_id res chain seq x y z
N MET A 1 -14.84 -11.91 -34.28
CA MET A 1 -14.64 -10.52 -34.74
C MET A 1 -15.68 -10.25 -35.80
N SER A 2 -16.71 -9.47 -35.48
CA SER A 2 -17.68 -9.00 -36.48
C SER A 2 -17.06 -7.85 -37.26
N LEU A 3 -17.38 -7.76 -38.56
CA LEU A 3 -16.86 -6.74 -39.48
C LEU A 3 -17.59 -5.40 -39.35
N ILE A 4 -18.74 -5.39 -38.68
CA ILE A 4 -19.59 -4.22 -38.45
C ILE A 4 -19.74 -4.08 -36.93
N ALA A 5 -19.56 -2.87 -36.41
CA ALA A 5 -19.91 -2.56 -35.03
C ALA A 5 -21.42 -2.79 -34.89
N GLY A 6 -21.82 -3.75 -34.06
CA GLY A 6 -23.24 -3.98 -33.78
C GLY A 6 -23.88 -2.68 -33.29
N GLU A 7 -25.16 -2.47 -33.63
CA GLU A 7 -25.89 -1.24 -33.27
C GLU A 7 -25.92 -0.99 -31.75
N ASP A 8 -25.70 -2.05 -30.95
CA ASP A 8 -25.69 -2.03 -29.49
C ASP A 8 -24.28 -1.99 -28.87
N PHE A 9 -23.37 -1.15 -29.39
CA PHE A 9 -22.03 -1.01 -28.80
C PHE A 9 -22.02 -0.03 -27.62
N GLN A 10 -21.73 -0.54 -26.42
CA GLN A 10 -21.58 0.30 -25.23
C GLN A 10 -20.17 0.88 -25.12
N HIS A 11 -20.06 2.19 -25.31
CA HIS A 11 -18.77 2.89 -25.21
C HIS A 11 -18.24 3.00 -23.77
N ILE A 12 -19.12 3.19 -22.80
CA ILE A 12 -18.78 3.33 -21.38
C ILE A 12 -19.63 2.35 -20.60
N LEU A 13 -18.97 1.43 -19.91
CA LEU A 13 -19.63 0.51 -18.97
C LEU A 13 -19.39 0.98 -17.55
N ARG A 14 -20.43 0.94 -16.72
CA ARG A 14 -20.30 1.23 -15.29
C ARG A 14 -20.29 -0.07 -14.49
N LEU A 15 -19.12 -0.41 -13.98
CA LEU A 15 -18.86 -1.66 -13.25
C LEU A 15 -18.35 -1.34 -11.85
N LEU A 16 -18.98 -1.89 -10.80
CA LEU A 16 -18.53 -1.78 -9.40
C LEU A 16 -18.11 -0.36 -8.96
N ASN A 17 -18.93 0.64 -9.30
CA ASN A 17 -18.70 2.08 -9.05
C ASN A 17 -17.54 2.72 -9.83
N THR A 18 -17.05 2.09 -10.89
CA THR A 18 -16.01 2.62 -11.77
C THR A 18 -16.48 2.68 -13.22
N ASN A 19 -15.98 3.67 -13.97
CA ASN A 19 -16.22 3.80 -15.40
C ASN A 19 -15.17 3.00 -16.15
N VAL A 20 -15.61 2.11 -17.02
CA VAL A 20 -14.79 1.18 -17.81
C VAL A 20 -14.95 1.50 -19.28
N ASP A 21 -13.84 1.54 -20.01
CA ASP A 21 -13.82 1.81 -21.45
C ASP A 21 -14.20 0.56 -22.26
N GLY A 22 -15.27 0.67 -23.05
CA GLY A 22 -15.81 -0.40 -23.89
C GLY A 22 -14.94 -0.73 -25.11
N LYS A 23 -14.05 0.18 -25.52
CA LYS A 23 -13.16 -0.03 -26.67
C LYS A 23 -12.08 -1.06 -26.40
N GLN A 24 -11.68 -1.21 -25.14
CA GLN A 24 -10.63 -2.15 -24.76
C GLN A 24 -11.14 -3.59 -24.74
N LYS A 25 -10.22 -4.55 -24.88
CA LYS A 25 -10.54 -5.96 -24.65
C LYS A 25 -10.93 -6.17 -23.19
N ILE A 26 -11.86 -7.08 -22.93
CA ILE A 26 -12.46 -7.31 -21.61
C ILE A 26 -11.38 -7.52 -20.52
N MET A 27 -10.34 -8.30 -20.82
CA MET A 27 -9.25 -8.57 -19.87
C MET A 27 -8.55 -7.31 -19.35
N PHE A 28 -8.37 -6.30 -20.21
CA PHE A 28 -7.72 -5.04 -19.84
C PHE A 28 -8.72 -4.05 -19.26
N ALA A 29 -9.93 -4.01 -19.82
CA ALA A 29 -11.01 -3.16 -19.37
C ALA A 29 -11.30 -3.38 -17.87
N LEU A 30 -11.36 -4.64 -17.41
CA LEU A 30 -11.58 -4.99 -16.00
C LEU A 30 -10.47 -4.52 -15.04
N THR A 31 -9.26 -4.24 -15.53
CA THR A 31 -8.15 -3.80 -14.67
C THR A 31 -8.26 -2.34 -14.22
N SER A 32 -9.18 -1.58 -14.81
CA SER A 32 -9.54 -0.24 -14.32
C SER A 32 -10.16 -0.30 -12.92
N ILE A 33 -10.77 -1.44 -12.56
CA ILE A 33 -11.36 -1.67 -11.24
C ILE A 33 -10.24 -1.91 -10.22
N LYS A 34 -10.17 -1.08 -9.17
CA LYS A 34 -9.22 -1.28 -8.08
C LYS A 34 -9.45 -2.63 -7.39
N GLY A 35 -8.36 -3.39 -7.21
CA GLY A 35 -8.40 -4.73 -6.64
C GLY A 35 -8.52 -5.85 -7.68
N VAL A 36 -8.75 -5.53 -8.95
CA VAL A 36 -8.72 -6.50 -10.06
C VAL A 36 -7.46 -6.30 -10.89
N GLY A 37 -6.61 -7.32 -10.95
CA GLY A 37 -5.42 -7.34 -11.79
C GLY A 37 -5.62 -8.19 -13.05
N ARG A 38 -4.64 -8.16 -13.98
CA ARG A 38 -4.67 -8.94 -15.23
C ARG A 38 -4.94 -10.44 -15.03
N ARG A 39 -4.30 -11.06 -14.03
CA ARG A 39 -4.52 -12.48 -13.71
C ARG A 39 -5.93 -12.74 -13.15
N PHE A 40 -6.43 -11.83 -12.32
CA PHE A 40 -7.77 -11.97 -11.74
C PHE A 40 -8.84 -11.81 -12.81
N ALA A 41 -8.69 -10.81 -13.69
CA ALA A 41 -9.59 -10.58 -14.83
C ALA A 41 -9.66 -11.81 -15.74
N ASN A 42 -8.53 -12.44 -16.07
CA ASN A 42 -8.49 -13.65 -16.88
C ASN A 42 -9.28 -14.81 -16.23
N ILE A 43 -9.06 -15.05 -14.93
CA ILE A 43 -9.81 -16.09 -14.20
C ILE A 43 -11.29 -15.74 -14.14
N ALA A 44 -11.66 -14.48 -13.88
CA ALA A 44 -13.05 -14.05 -13.84
C ALA A 44 -13.76 -14.28 -15.18
N CYS A 45 -13.15 -13.91 -16.31
CA CYS A 45 -13.70 -14.16 -17.64
C CYS A 45 -13.86 -15.66 -17.93
N LYS A 46 -12.88 -16.48 -17.54
CA LYS A 46 -12.94 -17.94 -17.69
C LYS A 46 -13.99 -18.61 -16.80
N LYS A 47 -14.34 -18.01 -15.67
CA LYS A 47 -15.39 -18.50 -14.76
C LYS A 47 -16.78 -18.00 -15.13
N ALA A 48 -16.86 -16.87 -15.83
CA ALA A 48 -18.09 -16.34 -16.40
C ALA A 48 -18.40 -16.88 -17.80
N ASP A 49 -17.54 -17.76 -18.34
CA ASP A 49 -17.63 -18.33 -19.69
C ASP A 49 -17.71 -17.28 -20.81
N ILE A 50 -16.92 -16.21 -20.67
CA ILE A 50 -16.84 -15.12 -21.63
C ILE A 50 -15.57 -15.25 -22.47
N ASP A 51 -15.71 -15.09 -23.78
CA ASP A 51 -14.56 -15.06 -24.69
C ASP A 51 -13.66 -13.84 -24.41
N MET A 52 -12.36 -14.11 -24.25
CA MET A 52 -11.34 -13.13 -23.92
C MET A 52 -11.02 -12.18 -25.09
N ASN A 53 -11.36 -12.57 -26.33
CA ASN A 53 -11.09 -11.77 -27.52
C ASN A 53 -12.15 -10.70 -27.81
N LYS A 54 -13.35 -10.85 -27.22
CA LYS A 54 -14.41 -9.85 -27.30
C LYS A 54 -13.98 -8.51 -26.68
N ARG A 55 -14.57 -7.43 -27.18
CA ARG A 55 -14.42 -6.10 -26.57
C ARG A 55 -15.40 -5.94 -25.42
N ALA A 56 -15.07 -5.05 -24.48
CA ALA A 56 -15.93 -4.81 -23.33
C ALA A 56 -17.29 -4.19 -23.71
N GLY A 57 -17.33 -3.39 -24.78
CA GLY A 57 -18.58 -2.79 -25.28
C GLY A 57 -19.50 -3.73 -26.05
N GLU A 58 -19.05 -4.96 -26.34
CA GLU A 58 -19.85 -6.00 -27.02
C GLU A 58 -20.52 -6.95 -26.01
N LEU A 59 -20.37 -6.71 -24.71
CA LEU A 59 -20.93 -7.55 -23.66
C LEU A 59 -22.44 -7.35 -23.53
N SER A 60 -23.16 -8.46 -23.41
CA SER A 60 -24.56 -8.44 -23.00
C SER A 60 -24.72 -8.08 -21.52
N ALA A 61 -25.90 -7.57 -21.15
CA ALA A 61 -26.20 -7.24 -19.75
C ALA A 61 -26.09 -8.47 -18.82
N GLU A 62 -26.49 -9.65 -19.30
CA GLU A 62 -26.38 -10.90 -18.53
C GLU A 62 -24.92 -11.31 -18.27
N GLU A 63 -24.06 -11.24 -19.31
CA GLU A 63 -22.63 -11.51 -19.16
C GLU A 63 -21.98 -10.53 -18.17
N LEU A 64 -22.42 -9.28 -18.18
CA LEU A 64 -21.96 -8.24 -17.26
C LEU A 64 -22.32 -8.57 -15.80
N GLU A 65 -23.55 -8.98 -15.53
CA GLU A 65 -24.00 -9.38 -14.19
C GLU A 65 -23.28 -10.63 -13.68
N ARG A 66 -23.05 -11.62 -14.56
CA ARG A 66 -22.24 -12.80 -14.24
C ARG A 66 -20.81 -12.40 -13.86
N LEU A 67 -20.19 -11.46 -14.58
CA LEU A 67 -18.87 -10.94 -14.18
C LEU A 67 -18.91 -10.24 -12.83
N MET A 68 -19.93 -9.43 -12.55
CA MET A 68 -20.06 -8.74 -11.26
C MET A 68 -20.18 -9.73 -10.10
N THR A 69 -20.99 -10.77 -10.25
CA THR A 69 -21.18 -11.80 -9.21
C THR A 69 -19.91 -12.61 -8.97
N VAL A 70 -19.16 -12.97 -10.02
CA VAL A 70 -17.86 -13.66 -9.92
C VAL A 70 -16.82 -12.81 -9.20
N VAL A 71 -16.77 -11.50 -9.49
CA VAL A 71 -15.82 -10.58 -8.86
C VAL A 71 -16.16 -10.34 -7.38
N ALA A 72 -17.45 -10.25 -7.05
CA ALA A 72 -17.91 -10.06 -5.67
C ALA A 72 -17.72 -11.32 -4.82
N ASN A 73 -18.04 -12.51 -5.35
CA ASN A 73 -18.06 -13.77 -4.61
C ASN A 73 -17.18 -14.87 -5.23
N PRO A 74 -15.86 -14.67 -5.37
CA PRO A 74 -14.98 -15.61 -6.07
C PRO A 74 -14.91 -17.01 -5.44
N ARG A 75 -15.22 -17.15 -4.15
CA ARG A 75 -15.18 -18.44 -3.45
C ARG A 75 -16.24 -19.42 -3.95
N GLN A 76 -17.41 -18.91 -4.35
CA GLN A 76 -18.51 -19.72 -4.89
C GLN A 76 -18.11 -20.33 -6.25
N PHE A 77 -17.28 -19.63 -7.02
CA PHE A 77 -16.81 -20.05 -8.35
C PHE A 77 -15.52 -20.89 -8.31
N LYS A 78 -15.24 -21.54 -7.17
CA LYS A 78 -14.09 -22.44 -6.96
C LYS A 78 -12.73 -21.74 -7.15
N VAL A 79 -12.61 -20.46 -6.81
CA VAL A 79 -11.31 -19.77 -6.75
C VAL A 79 -10.64 -20.10 -5.41
N PRO A 80 -9.35 -20.49 -5.39
CA PRO A 80 -8.69 -20.88 -4.16
C PRO A 80 -8.39 -19.69 -3.25
N ASP A 81 -8.37 -19.94 -1.93
CA ASP A 81 -8.24 -18.88 -0.91
C ASP A 81 -6.88 -18.13 -0.99
N TRP A 82 -5.83 -18.79 -1.48
CA TRP A 82 -4.53 -18.16 -1.68
C TRP A 82 -4.52 -17.12 -2.81
N PHE A 83 -5.54 -17.06 -3.65
CA PHE A 83 -5.63 -16.11 -4.76
C PHE A 83 -6.28 -14.77 -4.36
N LEU A 84 -6.98 -14.74 -3.23
CA LEU A 84 -7.74 -13.57 -2.76
C LEU A 84 -6.81 -12.46 -2.25
N ASN A 85 -7.22 -11.21 -2.44
CA ASN A 85 -6.47 -10.02 -2.03
C ASN A 85 -6.37 -9.90 -0.51
N ARG A 86 -7.46 -10.12 0.24
CA ARG A 86 -7.50 -9.97 1.69
C ARG A 86 -7.67 -11.34 2.34
N LYS A 87 -6.56 -11.89 2.81
CA LYS A 87 -6.49 -13.18 3.48
C LYS A 87 -6.56 -12.98 4.99
N LYS A 88 -7.47 -13.70 5.65
CA LYS A 88 -7.65 -13.73 7.12
C LYS A 88 -7.71 -12.32 7.73
N ASP A 89 -8.83 -11.62 7.54
CA ASP A 89 -9.01 -10.29 8.14
C ASP A 89 -8.93 -10.37 9.68
N TYR A 90 -8.41 -9.33 10.33
CA TYR A 90 -8.20 -9.33 11.79
C TYR A 90 -9.50 -9.15 12.59
N LYS A 91 -10.56 -8.61 11.96
CA LYS A 91 -11.89 -8.47 12.57
C LYS A 91 -12.65 -9.79 12.46
N ASP A 92 -12.83 -10.26 11.23
CA ASP A 92 -13.78 -11.35 10.93
C ASP A 92 -13.10 -12.70 10.70
N GLY A 93 -11.77 -12.75 10.54
CA GLY A 93 -11.02 -13.97 10.22
C GLY A 93 -11.27 -14.54 8.81
N ARG A 94 -12.22 -13.97 8.06
CA ARG A 94 -12.65 -14.45 6.74
C ARG A 94 -11.65 -14.08 5.63
N PHE A 95 -11.68 -14.86 4.56
CA PHE A 95 -10.99 -14.58 3.30
C PHE A 95 -11.96 -13.90 2.35
N SER A 96 -11.59 -12.74 1.82
CA SER A 96 -12.45 -11.96 0.94
C SER A 96 -11.68 -11.31 -0.19
N GLN A 97 -12.37 -11.13 -1.31
CA GLN A 97 -11.93 -10.26 -2.38
C GLN A 97 -12.57 -8.90 -2.18
N VAL A 98 -11.74 -7.91 -1.89
CA VAL A 98 -12.19 -6.53 -1.70
C VAL A 98 -11.90 -5.73 -2.96
N VAL A 99 -12.92 -5.03 -3.46
CA VAL A 99 -12.91 -4.38 -4.77
C VAL A 99 -13.37 -2.93 -4.64
N SER A 100 -12.92 -2.09 -5.60
CA SER A 100 -13.27 -0.68 -5.74
C SER A 100 -13.14 0.13 -4.45
N ASN A 101 -14.21 0.76 -3.98
CA ASN A 101 -14.20 1.67 -2.83
C ASN A 101 -13.95 0.94 -1.51
N ALA A 102 -14.42 -0.31 -1.40
CA ALA A 102 -14.23 -1.10 -0.20
C ALA A 102 -12.73 -1.36 0.08
N LEU A 103 -11.90 -1.44 -0.97
CA LEU A 103 -10.46 -1.67 -0.84
C LEU A 103 -9.79 -0.45 -0.18
N ASP A 104 -10.15 0.75 -0.63
CA ASP A 104 -9.62 2.00 -0.10
C ASP A 104 -10.04 2.20 1.37
N MET A 105 -11.29 1.85 1.72
CA MET A 105 -11.76 1.94 3.11
C MET A 105 -11.02 0.97 4.03
N LYS A 106 -10.84 -0.29 3.60
CA LYS A 106 -10.08 -1.28 4.38
C LYS A 106 -8.62 -0.86 4.58
N LEU A 107 -7.98 -0.27 3.57
CA LEU A 107 -6.63 0.27 3.71
C LEU A 107 -6.56 1.43 4.71
N ARG A 108 -7.55 2.34 4.71
CA ARG A 108 -7.62 3.43 5.68
C ARG A 108 -7.78 2.91 7.11
N ASP A 109 -8.70 1.97 7.33
CA ASP A 109 -8.91 1.32 8.63
C ASP A 109 -7.62 0.66 9.16
N ASP A 110 -6.91 -0.05 8.28
CA ASP A 110 -5.65 -0.71 8.64
C ASP A 110 -4.59 0.30 9.08
N LEU A 111 -4.47 1.42 8.36
CA LEU A 111 -3.54 2.49 8.69
C LEU A 111 -3.94 3.22 9.98
N GLU A 112 -5.22 3.50 10.17
CA GLU A 112 -5.72 4.16 11.37
C GLU A 112 -5.53 3.28 12.61
N ARG A 113 -5.76 1.98 12.50
CA ARG A 113 -5.44 1.01 13.55
C ARG A 113 -3.97 1.06 13.94
N LEU A 114 -3.06 1.07 12.95
CA LEU A 114 -1.62 1.16 13.21
C LEU A 114 -1.21 2.49 13.86
N LYS A 115 -1.87 3.59 13.50
CA LYS A 115 -1.67 4.91 14.11
C LYS A 115 -2.14 4.94 15.56
N LYS A 116 -3.33 4.39 15.87
CA LYS A 116 -3.88 4.29 17.23
C LYS A 116 -2.98 3.48 18.16
N ILE A 117 -2.45 2.35 17.68
CA ILE A 117 -1.52 1.49 18.43
C ILE A 117 -0.15 2.17 18.64
N ARG A 118 0.18 3.22 17.86
CA ARG A 118 1.52 3.86 17.82
C ARG A 118 2.66 2.90 17.46
N ASN A 119 2.39 1.95 16.56
CA ASN A 119 3.42 1.09 16.00
C ASN A 119 4.39 1.91 15.12
N HIS A 120 5.70 1.60 15.12
CA HIS A 120 6.71 2.25 14.27
C HIS A 120 6.28 2.36 12.79
N ARG A 121 5.64 1.32 12.22
CA ARG A 121 5.09 1.39 10.86
C ARG A 121 3.96 2.41 10.72
N GLY A 122 3.06 2.48 11.71
CA GLY A 122 1.95 3.42 11.75
C GLY A 122 2.42 4.87 11.90
N LEU A 123 3.41 5.11 12.76
CA LEU A 123 4.04 6.42 12.93
C LEU A 123 4.73 6.89 11.64
N ARG A 124 5.44 5.99 10.93
CA ARG A 124 6.03 6.34 9.62
C ARG A 124 4.97 6.70 8.58
N HIS A 125 3.83 6.00 8.56
CA HIS A 125 2.70 6.35 7.71
C HIS A 125 2.05 7.68 8.11
N TYR A 126 2.07 8.06 9.39
CA TYR A 126 1.61 9.36 9.86
C TYR A 126 2.55 10.49 9.38
N TRP A 127 3.86 10.30 9.48
CA TRP A 127 4.87 11.26 9.02
C TRP A 127 5.16 11.22 7.51
N GLY A 128 4.48 10.38 6.73
CA GLY A 128 4.71 10.26 5.29
C GLY A 128 6.08 9.69 4.90
N LEU A 129 6.76 8.98 5.81
CA LEU A 129 8.06 8.37 5.56
C LEU A 129 7.94 6.97 4.95
N ARG A 130 9.00 6.55 4.25
CA ARG A 130 9.12 5.18 3.71
C ARG A 130 9.09 4.15 4.85
N VAL A 131 8.30 3.08 4.70
CA VAL A 131 7.96 2.15 5.80
C VAL A 131 8.76 0.86 5.78
N ARG A 132 9.26 0.42 4.61
CA ARG A 132 9.95 -0.88 4.42
C ARG A 132 11.45 -0.85 4.76
N GLY A 133 11.89 0.03 5.66
CA GLY A 133 13.30 0.11 6.07
C GLY A 133 14.27 0.70 5.03
N GLN A 134 13.76 1.41 4.03
CA GLN A 134 14.57 2.05 3.00
C GLN A 134 15.40 3.21 3.59
N HIS A 135 16.64 3.40 3.12
CA HIS A 135 17.52 4.49 3.56
C HIS A 135 17.00 5.86 3.13
N THR A 136 16.73 6.74 4.08
CA THR A 136 16.12 8.06 3.86
C THR A 136 17.12 9.21 3.67
N LYS A 137 18.44 8.96 3.78
CA LYS A 137 19.50 9.98 3.64
C LYS A 137 19.65 10.47 2.19
N THR A 138 19.72 9.53 1.25
CA THR A 138 19.94 9.79 -0.19
C THR A 138 18.67 9.64 -1.01
N THR A 139 17.71 8.83 -0.57
CA THR A 139 16.50 8.51 -1.35
C THR A 139 15.30 9.37 -0.95
N GLY A 140 14.36 9.55 -1.89
CA GLY A 140 13.08 10.25 -1.62
C GLY A 140 13.11 11.77 -1.84
N ARG A 141 14.13 12.29 -2.54
CA ARG A 141 14.34 13.74 -2.77
C ARG A 141 13.49 14.36 -3.90
N ARG A 142 12.70 13.57 -4.63
CA ARG A 142 11.81 14.04 -5.71
C ARG A 142 10.39 14.41 -5.24
N GLY A 143 10.14 14.41 -3.92
CA GLY A 143 8.84 14.72 -3.32
C GLY A 143 8.85 16.02 -2.51
N LYS A 144 7.77 16.28 -1.76
CA LYS A 144 7.67 17.41 -0.82
C LYS A 144 8.87 17.42 0.15
N THR A 145 9.35 18.60 0.51
CA THR A 145 10.50 18.84 1.40
C THR A 145 10.41 17.98 2.66
N VAL A 146 11.26 16.96 2.77
CA VAL A 146 11.30 15.97 3.87
C VAL A 146 11.92 16.58 5.15
N GLY A 147 12.37 17.84 5.08
CA GLY A 147 13.15 18.53 6.11
C GLY A 147 12.43 18.71 7.46
N GLU A 148 11.11 18.77 7.48
CA GLU A 148 10.36 19.04 8.73
C GLU A 148 10.21 17.80 9.63
N TYR A 149 10.24 16.59 9.05
CA TYR A 149 10.04 15.34 9.82
C TYR A 149 11.34 14.63 10.22
N PHE A 150 12.48 14.98 9.60
CA PHE A 150 13.77 14.36 9.91
C PHE A 150 14.34 14.82 11.25
N GLY A 151 14.13 16.09 11.62
CA GLY A 151 14.51 16.63 12.93
C GLY A 151 13.76 16.00 14.12
N ILE A 152 12.61 15.36 13.87
CA ILE A 152 11.79 14.73 14.91
C ILE A 152 12.29 13.33 15.28
N MET A 153 12.88 12.57 14.34
CA MET A 153 13.44 11.24 14.67
C MET A 153 14.73 11.33 15.49
N GLU A 154 15.60 12.32 15.24
CA GLU A 154 16.83 12.50 16.01
C GLU A 154 16.57 12.95 17.46
N SER A 155 15.47 13.67 17.68
CA SER A 155 15.05 14.17 19.00
C SER A 155 14.26 13.13 19.80
N TYR A 156 13.44 12.27 19.17
CA TYR A 156 12.74 11.18 19.86
C TYR A 156 13.62 9.94 20.12
N GLY A 157 14.55 9.60 19.22
CA GLY A 157 15.46 8.46 19.41
C GLY A 157 16.39 8.62 20.63
N ARG A 158 16.78 9.86 20.95
CA ARG A 158 17.58 10.17 22.15
C ARG A 158 16.77 10.19 23.46
N ARG A 159 15.44 10.40 23.39
CA ARG A 159 14.58 10.51 24.58
C ARG A 159 14.04 9.16 25.06
N VAL A 160 13.73 8.23 24.16
CA VAL A 160 13.22 6.89 24.51
C VAL A 160 14.32 5.95 25.02
N LEU A 161 15.56 6.10 24.55
CA LEU A 161 16.70 5.32 25.06
C LEU A 161 17.15 5.72 26.47
N ARG A 162 16.62 6.82 27.02
CA ARG A 162 16.96 7.30 28.37
C ARG A 162 15.93 6.89 29.45
N SER A 163 14.74 6.44 29.06
CA SER A 163 13.67 6.02 29.98
C SER A 163 13.46 4.50 30.08
N LEU A 164 14.14 3.69 29.25
CA LEU A 164 14.13 2.23 29.33
C LEU A 164 15.44 1.66 29.90
N ARG A 165 15.92 2.27 31.00
CA ARG A 165 16.81 1.59 31.95
C ARG A 165 15.93 0.82 32.95
N CYS A 166 15.21 -0.20 32.48
CA CYS A 166 14.58 -1.18 33.35
C CYS A 166 14.49 -2.53 32.62
N PHE A 167 15.25 -3.49 33.14
CA PHE A 167 14.98 -4.93 33.11
C PHE A 167 14.90 -5.63 31.73
N ILE A 168 16.06 -5.84 31.10
CA ILE A 168 16.34 -7.12 30.43
C ILE A 168 17.77 -7.53 30.80
N PRO A 169 17.98 -8.64 31.52
CA PRO A 169 19.30 -9.06 31.98
C PRO A 169 20.24 -9.37 30.82
N ILE A 170 21.42 -8.78 30.92
CA ILE A 170 22.58 -8.93 30.05
C ILE A 170 23.11 -10.36 30.24
N SER A 171 22.91 -11.25 29.27
CA SER A 171 23.79 -12.43 29.17
C SER A 171 23.95 -13.04 27.78
N LYS A 172 23.11 -12.74 26.78
CA LYS A 172 23.32 -13.28 25.41
C LYS A 172 22.87 -12.33 24.30
N CYS A 173 23.68 -11.32 24.00
CA CYS A 173 23.69 -10.66 22.67
C CYS A 173 25.12 -10.22 22.35
N LYS A 174 25.95 -11.18 21.96
CA LYS A 174 27.17 -10.89 21.19
C LYS A 174 26.74 -10.32 19.83
N PHE A 175 27.54 -9.37 19.33
CA PHE A 175 27.48 -8.78 17.98
C PHE A 175 26.39 -7.73 17.70
N PHE A 176 26.72 -6.48 18.02
CA PHE A 176 26.69 -5.40 17.01
C PHE A 176 27.58 -4.24 17.51
N ARG A 177 28.90 -4.40 17.39
CA ARG A 177 29.83 -3.25 17.40
C ARG A 177 29.72 -2.63 16.01
N CYS A 178 29.04 -1.51 15.88
CA CYS A 178 29.30 -0.58 14.79
C CYS A 178 29.71 0.75 15.44
N GLY A 179 30.97 1.11 15.23
CA GLY A 179 31.64 2.20 15.91
C GLY A 179 31.06 3.56 15.56
N CYS A 180 30.61 4.28 16.57
CA CYS A 180 30.63 5.73 16.56
C CYS A 180 31.90 6.16 17.31
N GLY A 181 32.96 6.49 16.56
CA GLY A 181 34.09 7.22 17.12
C GLY A 181 33.60 8.60 17.56
N ALA A 182 33.59 8.82 18.87
CA ALA A 182 33.41 10.12 19.47
C ALA A 182 34.76 10.86 19.42
N ALA A 183 34.85 11.92 18.61
CA ALA A 183 35.91 12.90 18.77
C ALA A 183 35.49 13.87 19.90
N ALA A 184 36.10 13.67 21.07
CA ALA A 184 36.01 14.57 22.20
C ALA A 184 36.84 15.83 21.91
N ALA A 185 36.26 17.01 22.12
CA ALA A 185 37.01 18.26 22.24
C ALA A 185 36.91 18.71 23.71
N HIS A 186 38.01 18.58 24.44
CA HIS A 186 38.20 19.21 25.75
C HIS A 186 39.27 20.31 25.63
N HIS A 187 38.90 21.47 26.18
CA HIS A 187 39.70 22.54 26.80
C HIS A 187 40.94 23.10 26.08
N HIS A 188 40.89 24.41 25.82
CA HIS A 188 41.81 25.33 26.50
C HIS A 188 41.17 26.71 26.68
N GLN A 189 41.16 27.18 27.93
CA GLN A 189 40.96 28.59 28.29
C GLN A 189 42.25 29.35 27.97
N ASP A 190 42.17 30.56 27.43
CA ASP A 190 42.69 31.76 28.10
C ASP A 190 42.62 33.04 27.21
N LYS A 191 42.03 34.07 27.82
CA LYS A 191 42.50 35.46 27.97
C LYS A 191 42.63 36.40 26.75
N ASN A 192 42.01 37.57 26.98
CA ASN A 192 42.39 38.91 26.52
C ASN A 192 42.39 39.16 25.01
N PHE A 193 41.46 40.01 24.55
CA PHE A 193 41.88 41.19 23.80
C PHE A 193 40.88 42.34 23.95
N GLN A 194 41.47 43.51 24.11
CA GLN A 194 40.92 44.75 24.60
C GLN A 194 40.45 45.61 23.42
N VAL A 195 39.43 46.43 23.65
CA VAL A 195 38.91 47.43 22.71
C VAL A 195 39.89 48.60 22.57
N ARG A 196 40.30 48.91 21.34
CA ARG A 196 40.88 50.15 20.76
C ARG A 196 41.13 49.84 19.27
N LEU A 197 40.74 50.61 18.26
CA LEU A 197 40.36 52.01 18.10
C LEU A 197 39.01 52.14 17.41
#